data_AF-A0A1G1GLK2-F1
#
_entry.id   AF-A0A1G1GLK2-F1
#
_cell.length_a   1.000
_cell.length_b   1.000
_cell.length_c   1.000
_cell.angle_alpha   90.00
_cell.angle_beta   90.00
_cell.angle_gamma   90.00
#
_symmetry.space_group_name_H-M   'P 1'
#
loop_
_entity.id
_entity.type
_entity.pdbx_description
1 polymer ?
#
loop_
_entity_poly.entity_id
_entity_poly.type
_entity_poly.pdbx_seq_one_letter_code
_entity_poly.pdbx_strand_id
1 'polypeptide(L)'
;MAGIWNMGLHTVNALWKMINKTEYKSGSELEMQSGSVLDIQSGTTVSNAGTGTHSGANTFTGAVTTTSTVTNDVLQAATHGAGVIGTGVAPKTYIRTVNSEIVTTIKVDLQGLASVATANDVIGLSAGGNAYLLQYVVATHGVIYKMELICLETPAGGDNDVNVVMNSSGTLAYDGAGGTTYGVNGGDAVAGQTVQNLVQGLTTTHYVYLTAGTGDTAAAYTAGMFLIKLYGHAVLA
;
A
#
# COMPACT_ATOMS: atom_id res chain seq x y z
N MET A 1 2.66 -49.46 -67.61
CA MET A 1 1.60 -48.48 -67.31
C MET A 1 1.00 -48.90 -65.97
N ALA A 2 1.47 -48.33 -64.85
CA ALA A 2 0.77 -47.27 -64.08
C ALA A 2 -0.67 -47.70 -63.73
N GLY A 3 -0.94 -48.18 -62.52
CA GLY A 3 -1.42 -47.34 -61.39
C GLY A 3 -2.94 -47.54 -61.29
N ILE A 4 -3.52 -47.91 -60.15
CA ILE A 4 -3.96 -46.98 -59.11
C ILE A 4 -4.20 -47.79 -57.83
N TRP A 5 -3.55 -47.39 -56.75
CA TRP A 5 -3.86 -47.82 -55.38
C TRP A 5 -5.14 -47.13 -54.93
N ASN A 6 -6.21 -47.89 -54.70
CA ASN A 6 -7.41 -47.37 -54.05
C ASN A 6 -7.29 -47.58 -52.53
N MET A 7 -6.74 -46.59 -51.82
CA MET A 7 -6.66 -46.61 -50.36
C MET A 7 -7.96 -46.08 -49.74
N GLY A 8 -8.73 -47.01 -49.17
CA GLY A 8 -9.32 -46.89 -47.83
C GLY A 8 -10.26 -45.72 -47.53
N LEU A 9 -11.56 -46.03 -47.56
CA LEU A 9 -12.70 -45.30 -46.99
C LEU A 9 -12.68 -45.23 -45.44
N HIS A 10 -11.53 -44.95 -44.81
CA HIS A 10 -11.36 -45.04 -43.35
C HIS A 10 -10.83 -43.77 -42.66
N THR A 11 -10.59 -42.67 -43.39
CA THR A 11 -9.96 -41.46 -42.82
C THR A 11 -10.87 -40.25 -42.66
N VAL A 12 -12.02 -40.21 -43.35
CA VAL A 12 -12.86 -39.00 -43.36
C VAL A 12 -13.56 -38.75 -42.00
N ASN A 13 -13.91 -39.82 -41.27
CA ASN A 13 -14.55 -39.71 -39.95
C ASN A 13 -13.57 -39.37 -38.80
N ALA A 14 -12.27 -39.63 -38.97
CA ALA A 14 -11.24 -39.23 -38.01
C ALA A 14 -10.81 -37.77 -38.24
N LEU A 15 -10.78 -37.32 -39.50
CA LEU A 15 -10.44 -35.93 -39.84
C LEU A 15 -11.43 -34.93 -39.23
N TRP A 16 -12.73 -35.23 -39.21
CA TRP A 16 -13.73 -34.27 -38.71
C TRP A 16 -13.69 -34.09 -37.17
N LYS A 17 -13.33 -35.14 -36.43
CA LYS A 17 -13.11 -35.02 -34.97
C LYS A 17 -11.85 -34.25 -34.60
N MET A 18 -10.85 -34.22 -35.49
CA MET A 18 -9.61 -33.44 -35.31
C MET A 18 -9.79 -31.95 -35.62
N ILE A 19 -10.88 -31.52 -36.26
CA ILE A 19 -11.02 -30.14 -36.73
C ILE A 19 -11.48 -29.16 -35.64
N ASN A 20 -12.13 -29.60 -34.55
CA ASN A 20 -12.75 -28.66 -33.59
C ASN A 20 -12.53 -28.94 -32.10
N LYS A 21 -11.67 -29.90 -31.73
CA LYS A 21 -11.35 -30.14 -30.31
C LYS A 21 -9.92 -30.64 -30.16
N THR A 22 -8.98 -29.70 -30.14
CA THR A 22 -7.59 -29.99 -29.78
C THR A 22 -7.55 -30.28 -28.28
N GLU A 23 -7.74 -31.54 -27.91
CA GLU A 23 -7.50 -31.97 -26.53
C GLU A 23 -5.99 -31.99 -26.30
N TYR A 24 -5.50 -30.97 -25.59
CA TYR A 24 -4.13 -30.93 -25.10
C TYR A 24 -3.93 -32.11 -24.13
N LYS A 25 -2.85 -32.88 -24.34
CA LYS A 25 -2.54 -34.03 -23.47
C LYS A 25 -2.32 -33.55 -22.05
N SER A 26 -2.66 -34.38 -21.07
CA SER A 26 -2.33 -34.09 -19.66
C SER A 26 -0.84 -33.78 -19.52
N GLY A 27 -0.52 -32.67 -18.86
CA GLY A 27 0.85 -32.17 -18.70
C GLY A 27 1.45 -31.46 -19.92
N SER A 28 0.66 -31.20 -20.98
CA SER A 28 1.12 -30.32 -22.08
C SER A 28 0.88 -28.86 -21.75
N GLU A 29 1.84 -28.01 -22.15
CA GLU A 29 1.79 -26.57 -21.96
C GLU A 29 1.24 -25.90 -23.22
N LEU A 30 0.45 -24.85 -23.03
CA LEU A 30 0.02 -23.96 -24.09
C LEU A 30 0.89 -22.69 -24.02
N GLU A 31 1.86 -22.58 -24.91
CA GLU A 31 2.63 -21.35 -25.09
C GLU A 31 1.95 -20.46 -26.14
N MET A 32 1.70 -19.20 -25.80
CA MET A 32 1.14 -18.20 -26.72
C MET A 32 2.20 -17.19 -27.11
N GLN A 33 2.25 -16.83 -28.39
CA GLN A 33 3.17 -15.79 -28.85
C GLN A 33 2.75 -14.41 -28.31
N SER A 34 3.72 -13.52 -28.11
CA SER A 34 3.45 -12.13 -27.72
C SER A 34 2.41 -11.47 -28.64
N GLY A 35 1.42 -10.81 -28.06
CA GLY A 35 0.32 -10.18 -28.79
C GLY A 35 -0.81 -11.12 -29.23
N SER A 36 -0.70 -12.43 -28.97
CA SER A 36 -1.80 -13.36 -29.23
C SER A 36 -2.92 -13.18 -28.20
N VAL A 37 -4.16 -13.39 -28.65
CA VAL A 37 -5.34 -13.37 -27.78
C VAL A 37 -5.78 -14.80 -27.50
N LEU A 38 -6.01 -15.11 -26.22
CA LEU A 38 -6.71 -16.33 -25.83
C LEU A 38 -8.20 -16.02 -25.76
N ASP A 39 -8.96 -16.55 -26.73
CA ASP A 39 -10.42 -16.49 -26.69
C ASP A 39 -10.96 -17.74 -26.01
N ILE A 40 -11.78 -17.56 -24.96
CA ILE A 40 -12.38 -18.63 -24.19
C ILE A 40 -13.89 -18.52 -24.36
N GLN A 41 -14.48 -19.54 -24.97
CA GLN A 41 -15.90 -19.54 -25.32
C GLN A 41 -16.78 -19.30 -24.08
N SER A 42 -17.84 -18.52 -24.27
CA SER A 42 -18.82 -18.23 -23.21
C SER A 42 -19.32 -19.50 -22.51
N GLY A 43 -19.39 -19.46 -21.18
CA GLY A 43 -19.84 -20.60 -20.37
C GLY A 43 -18.76 -21.65 -20.07
N THR A 44 -17.53 -21.46 -20.53
CA THR A 44 -16.40 -22.33 -20.20
C THR A 44 -15.81 -21.94 -18.84
N THR A 45 -15.57 -22.93 -17.97
CA THR A 45 -14.84 -22.72 -16.71
C THR A 45 -13.34 -22.72 -16.96
N VAL A 46 -12.66 -21.65 -16.54
CA VAL A 46 -11.20 -21.61 -16.43
C VAL A 46 -10.83 -21.96 -15.00
N SER A 47 -10.24 -23.14 -14.78
CA SER A 47 -9.71 -23.53 -13.47
C SER A 47 -8.19 -23.48 -13.45
N ASN A 48 -7.63 -22.64 -12.59
CA ASN A 48 -6.22 -22.69 -12.23
C ASN A 48 -6.08 -23.29 -10.83
N ALA A 49 -5.43 -24.45 -10.72
CA ALA A 49 -5.18 -25.12 -9.44
C ALA A 49 -3.97 -24.55 -8.68
N GLY A 50 -3.20 -23.66 -9.33
CA GLY A 50 -2.04 -22.99 -8.74
C GLY A 50 -2.20 -21.46 -8.70
N THR A 51 -1.09 -20.75 -8.77
CA THR A 51 -1.05 -19.29 -8.83
C THR A 51 -1.30 -18.80 -10.25
N GLY A 52 -2.14 -17.77 -10.40
CA GLY A 52 -2.39 -17.10 -11.68
C GLY A 52 -1.93 -15.65 -11.59
N THR A 53 -1.00 -15.25 -12.46
CA THR A 53 -0.48 -13.87 -12.50
C THR A 53 -0.98 -13.18 -13.76
N HIS A 54 -1.70 -12.08 -13.58
CA HIS A 54 -2.13 -11.19 -14.67
C HIS A 54 -1.38 -9.87 -14.55
N SER A 55 -0.55 -9.55 -15.54
CA SER A 55 0.14 -8.27 -15.62
C SER A 55 -0.74 -7.29 -16.40
N GLY A 56 -1.66 -6.61 -15.72
CA GLY A 56 -2.58 -5.63 -16.34
C GLY A 56 -3.93 -5.49 -15.64
N ALA A 57 -4.82 -4.72 -16.27
CA ALA A 57 -6.20 -4.54 -15.81
C ALA A 57 -7.06 -5.77 -16.18
N ASN A 58 -7.79 -6.30 -15.19
CA ASN A 58 -8.79 -7.34 -15.40
C ASN A 58 -10.19 -6.72 -15.34
N THR A 59 -11.01 -6.92 -16.38
CA THR A 59 -12.40 -6.46 -16.42
C THR A 59 -13.32 -7.67 -16.28
N PHE A 60 -14.24 -7.62 -15.30
CA PHE A 60 -15.26 -8.64 -15.09
C PHE A 60 -16.65 -8.01 -15.30
N THR A 61 -17.50 -8.62 -16.12
CA THR A 61 -18.85 -8.14 -16.42
C THR A 61 -19.93 -8.75 -15.51
N GLY A 62 -19.53 -9.36 -14.39
CA GLY A 62 -20.41 -10.05 -13.44
C GLY A 62 -19.84 -10.07 -12.03
N ALA A 63 -20.56 -10.72 -11.10
CA ALA A 63 -20.11 -10.84 -9.72
C ALA A 63 -18.82 -11.68 -9.63
N VAL A 64 -17.86 -11.18 -8.85
CA VAL A 64 -16.64 -11.92 -8.52
C VAL A 64 -16.79 -12.47 -7.10
N THR A 65 -16.72 -13.79 -6.97
CA THR A 65 -16.74 -14.48 -5.67
C THR A 65 -15.35 -14.96 -5.31
N THR A 66 -14.79 -14.42 -4.23
CA THR A 66 -13.49 -14.85 -3.68
C THR A 66 -13.70 -15.51 -2.33
N THR A 67 -13.21 -16.74 -2.16
CA THR A 67 -13.28 -17.49 -0.89
C THR A 67 -12.07 -17.26 0.02
N SER A 68 -11.14 -16.40 -0.41
CA SER A 68 -9.89 -16.04 0.28
C SER A 68 -9.72 -14.52 0.31
N THR A 69 -8.64 -14.03 0.94
CA THR A 69 -8.33 -12.60 1.10
C THR A 69 -8.13 -11.91 -0.25
N VAL A 70 -8.77 -10.75 -0.44
CA VAL A 70 -8.47 -9.80 -1.52
C VAL A 70 -7.70 -8.63 -0.94
N THR A 71 -6.49 -8.39 -1.42
CA THR A 71 -5.70 -7.20 -1.08
C THR A 71 -5.83 -6.17 -2.20
N ASN A 72 -6.54 -5.08 -1.93
CA ASN A 72 -6.65 -3.93 -2.86
C ASN A 72 -5.70 -2.77 -2.48
N ASP A 73 -4.83 -3.01 -1.50
CA ASP A 73 -3.88 -2.03 -1.03
C ASP A 73 -2.55 -2.21 -1.77
N VAL A 74 -2.14 -1.19 -2.50
CA VAL A 74 -0.80 -1.17 -3.10
C VAL A 74 0.17 -0.76 -2.01
N LEU A 75 1.05 -1.68 -1.60
CA LEU A 75 2.21 -1.34 -0.77
C LEU A 75 3.07 -0.37 -1.59
N GLN A 76 3.21 0.86 -1.11
CA GLN A 76 4.08 1.84 -1.72
C GLN A 76 5.53 1.46 -1.43
N ALA A 77 6.42 1.64 -2.41
CA ALA A 77 7.86 1.58 -2.16
C ALA A 77 8.22 2.53 -1.01
N ALA A 78 9.22 2.18 -0.20
CA ALA A 78 9.58 2.96 0.98
C ALA A 78 9.87 4.42 0.60
N THR A 79 9.04 5.34 1.11
CA THR A 79 9.15 6.79 0.96
C THR A 79 9.43 7.48 2.29
N HIS A 80 9.86 6.72 3.30
CA HIS A 80 10.26 7.25 4.60
C HIS A 80 11.77 7.49 4.64
N GLY A 81 12.23 8.39 5.50
CA GLY A 81 13.65 8.61 5.73
C GLY A 81 14.26 7.54 6.63
N ALA A 82 15.59 7.52 6.72
CA ALA A 82 16.31 6.55 7.56
C ALA A 82 16.12 6.80 9.07
N GLY A 83 15.78 8.03 9.46
CA GLY A 83 15.60 8.46 10.85
C GLY A 83 14.33 7.96 11.52
N VAL A 84 13.46 7.22 10.82
CA VAL A 84 12.28 6.54 11.41
C VAL A 84 12.41 5.03 11.43
N ILE A 85 13.62 4.51 11.15
CA ILE A 85 13.91 3.08 11.22
C ILE A 85 14.52 2.80 12.59
N GLY A 86 13.65 2.48 13.55
CA GLY A 86 14.04 2.05 14.89
C GLY A 86 14.53 0.59 14.92
N THR A 87 14.54 0.00 16.11
CA THR A 87 14.81 -1.43 16.29
C THR A 87 13.58 -2.30 16.06
N GLY A 88 12.39 -1.69 16.03
CA GLY A 88 11.13 -2.31 15.62
C GLY A 88 10.97 -2.45 14.11
N VAL A 89 9.73 -2.59 13.65
CA VAL A 89 9.43 -2.76 12.21
C VAL A 89 9.46 -1.41 11.48
N ALA A 90 10.22 -1.33 10.38
CA ALA A 90 10.27 -0.13 9.55
C ALA A 90 8.87 0.29 9.05
N PRO A 91 8.61 1.61 8.87
CA PRO A 91 7.30 2.09 8.47
C PRO A 91 6.82 1.49 7.14
N LYS A 92 5.52 1.21 7.04
CA LYS A 92 4.89 0.71 5.82
C LYS A 92 3.77 1.62 5.38
N THR A 93 3.75 1.97 4.09
CA THR A 93 2.74 2.85 3.51
C THR A 93 1.91 2.10 2.48
N TYR A 94 0.59 2.20 2.61
CA TYR A 94 -0.39 1.60 1.72
C TYR A 94 -1.27 2.68 1.12
N ILE A 95 -1.54 2.59 -0.18
CA ILE A 95 -2.46 3.50 -0.85
C ILE A 95 -3.60 2.70 -1.46
N ARG A 96 -4.82 3.18 -1.22
CA ARG A 96 -6.01 2.68 -1.91
C ARG A 96 -6.84 3.84 -2.44
N THR A 97 -7.49 3.62 -3.57
CA THR A 97 -8.43 4.56 -4.18
C THR A 97 -9.79 3.91 -4.30
N VAL A 98 -10.83 4.55 -3.74
CA VAL A 98 -12.21 4.08 -3.80
C VAL A 98 -13.10 5.28 -4.12
N ASN A 99 -13.85 5.22 -5.23
CA ASN A 99 -14.79 6.29 -5.62
C ASN A 99 -14.17 7.70 -5.63
N SER A 100 -12.93 7.82 -6.10
CA SER A 100 -12.11 9.07 -6.12
C SER A 100 -11.63 9.57 -4.74
N GLU A 101 -11.91 8.86 -3.65
CA GLU A 101 -11.25 9.04 -2.36
C GLU A 101 -9.94 8.24 -2.36
N ILE A 102 -8.83 8.91 -2.06
CA ILE A 102 -7.51 8.32 -1.93
C ILE A 102 -7.18 8.24 -0.44
N VAL A 103 -6.97 7.03 0.07
CA VAL A 103 -6.59 6.82 1.47
C VAL A 103 -5.16 6.29 1.53
N THR A 104 -4.28 7.09 2.10
CA THR A 104 -2.89 6.71 2.39
C THR A 104 -2.79 6.29 3.84
N THR A 105 -2.40 5.05 4.10
CA THR A 105 -2.25 4.48 5.45
C THR A 105 -0.79 4.21 5.73
N ILE A 106 -0.24 4.82 6.78
CA ILE A 106 1.12 4.61 7.24
C ILE A 106 1.05 3.85 8.56
N LYS A 107 1.71 2.70 8.65
CA LYS A 107 1.93 1.98 9.90
C LYS A 107 3.35 2.24 10.39
N VAL A 108 3.48 2.68 11.63
CA VAL A 108 4.76 3.02 12.26
C VAL A 108 4.87 2.34 13.63
N ASP A 109 6.09 1.91 13.94
CA ASP A 109 6.52 1.34 15.21
C ASP A 109 7.57 2.28 15.81
N LEU A 110 7.36 2.70 17.06
CA LEU A 110 8.24 3.62 17.75
C LEU A 110 9.46 2.94 18.37
N GLN A 111 9.47 1.60 18.50
CA GLN A 111 10.51 0.91 19.23
C GLN A 111 11.92 1.23 18.70
N GLY A 112 12.77 1.77 19.57
CA GLY A 112 14.14 2.20 19.25
C GLY A 112 14.26 3.62 18.65
N LEU A 113 13.15 4.31 18.39
CA LEU A 113 13.13 5.76 18.20
C LEU A 113 13.17 6.47 19.56
N ALA A 114 13.35 7.79 19.55
CA ALA A 114 13.37 8.60 20.76
C ALA A 114 12.60 9.91 20.59
N SER A 115 12.12 10.44 21.70
CA SER A 115 11.64 11.81 21.88
C SER A 115 12.61 12.62 22.75
N VAL A 116 12.47 13.94 22.68
CA VAL A 116 13.20 14.92 23.50
C VAL A 116 12.25 15.64 24.45
N ALA A 117 12.81 16.31 25.46
CA ALA A 117 12.06 17.11 26.43
C ALA A 117 11.78 18.54 25.89
N THR A 118 11.37 18.62 24.62
CA THR A 118 11.01 19.87 23.94
C THR A 118 9.75 19.63 23.11
N ALA A 119 8.75 20.47 23.32
CA ALA A 119 7.47 20.38 22.61
C ALA A 119 7.65 20.55 21.10
N ASN A 120 6.95 19.71 20.33
CA ASN A 120 6.90 19.70 18.87
C ASN A 120 8.22 19.39 18.15
N ASP A 121 9.19 18.82 18.86
CA ASP A 121 10.40 18.31 18.24
C ASP A 121 10.19 16.89 17.71
N VAL A 122 10.86 16.61 16.59
CA VAL A 122 10.69 15.40 15.81
C VAL A 122 11.13 14.16 16.59
N ILE A 123 10.22 13.20 16.65
CA ILE A 123 10.51 11.84 17.10
C ILE A 123 11.28 11.12 15.99
N GLY A 124 12.39 10.51 16.35
CA GLY A 124 13.24 9.82 15.39
C GLY A 124 14.38 9.05 16.02
N LEU A 125 15.23 8.49 15.18
CA LEU A 125 16.40 7.74 15.58
C LEU A 125 17.47 8.71 16.08
N SER A 126 17.91 8.53 17.33
CA SER A 126 18.95 9.38 17.94
C SER A 126 20.31 9.32 17.22
N ALA A 127 20.56 8.23 16.47
CA ALA A 127 21.74 8.09 15.61
C ALA A 127 21.68 8.99 14.35
N GLY A 128 20.56 9.66 14.09
CA GLY A 128 20.37 10.62 13.01
C GLY A 128 19.68 10.06 11.77
N GLY A 129 19.70 10.86 10.70
CA GLY A 129 18.95 10.62 9.46
C GLY A 129 17.61 11.34 9.43
N ASN A 130 17.10 11.59 8.23
CA ASN A 130 15.82 12.28 8.05
C ASN A 130 14.68 11.41 8.61
N ALA A 131 13.82 11.98 9.45
CA ALA A 131 12.81 11.24 10.21
C ALA A 131 11.38 11.42 9.67
N TYR A 132 11.22 11.65 8.35
CA TYR A 132 9.89 11.68 7.74
C TYR A 132 9.36 10.26 7.52
N LEU A 133 8.06 10.07 7.72
CA LEU A 133 7.34 8.82 7.46
C LEU A 133 6.86 8.69 6.01
N LEU A 134 6.64 9.82 5.34
CA LEU A 134 6.13 9.88 3.98
C LEU A 134 6.47 11.23 3.36
N GLN A 135 6.93 11.24 2.12
CA GLN A 135 6.86 12.41 1.25
C GLN A 135 5.46 12.49 0.62
N TYR A 136 4.66 13.45 1.07
CA TYR A 136 3.36 13.76 0.50
C TYR A 136 3.50 14.54 -0.80
N VAL A 137 2.92 14.01 -1.87
CA VAL A 137 2.67 14.69 -3.15
C VAL A 137 1.20 14.58 -3.57
N VAL A 138 0.60 15.69 -4.01
CA VAL A 138 -0.83 15.77 -4.38
C VAL A 138 -1.19 14.74 -5.47
N ALA A 139 -0.30 14.55 -6.44
CA ALA A 139 -0.54 13.62 -7.56
C ALA A 139 -0.73 12.16 -7.12
N THR A 140 -0.20 11.78 -5.95
CA THR A 140 -0.25 10.40 -5.44
C THR A 140 -1.29 10.23 -4.34
N HIS A 141 -1.44 11.24 -3.47
CA HIS A 141 -2.26 11.14 -2.26
C HIS A 141 -3.54 11.98 -2.31
N GLY A 142 -3.73 12.79 -3.36
CA GLY A 142 -4.83 13.74 -3.49
C GLY A 142 -4.65 14.98 -2.61
N VAL A 143 -5.60 15.91 -2.71
CA VAL A 143 -5.70 17.06 -1.79
C VAL A 143 -6.26 16.54 -0.48
N ILE A 144 -5.47 16.58 0.60
CA ILE A 144 -5.85 16.02 1.90
C ILE A 144 -6.90 16.92 2.53
N TYR A 145 -8.05 16.35 2.94
CA TYR A 145 -9.09 17.04 3.70
C TYR A 145 -9.26 16.49 5.13
N LYS A 146 -8.76 15.29 5.41
CA LYS A 146 -8.83 14.68 6.75
C LYS A 146 -7.56 13.88 7.05
N MET A 147 -7.12 13.92 8.31
CA MET A 147 -6.10 13.02 8.85
C MET A 147 -6.56 12.35 10.13
N GLU A 148 -6.10 11.13 10.37
CA GLU A 148 -6.34 10.36 11.59
C GLU A 148 -5.01 9.85 12.14
N LEU A 149 -4.83 9.96 13.45
CA LEU A 149 -3.81 9.27 14.23
C LEU A 149 -4.50 8.22 15.12
N ILE A 150 -4.11 6.97 14.97
CA ILE A 150 -4.74 5.83 15.65
C ILE A 150 -3.65 5.14 16.46
N CYS A 151 -3.80 5.09 17.78
CA CYS A 151 -2.89 4.38 18.66
C CYS A 151 -3.26 2.89 18.69
N LEU A 152 -2.38 2.03 18.19
CA LEU A 152 -2.54 0.58 18.25
C LEU A 152 -1.92 -0.02 19.51
N GLU A 153 -0.85 0.59 20.00
CA GLU A 153 -0.13 0.22 21.22
C GLU A 153 0.36 1.51 21.87
N THR A 154 0.07 1.68 23.17
CA THR A 154 0.47 2.87 23.94
C THR A 154 1.99 2.99 23.97
N PRO A 155 2.56 4.17 23.68
CA PRO A 155 4.00 4.39 23.79
C PRO A 155 4.52 4.09 25.21
N ALA A 156 5.69 3.49 25.29
CA ALA A 156 6.42 3.30 26.54
C ALA A 156 7.86 3.78 26.39
N GLY A 157 8.42 4.38 27.45
CA GLY A 157 9.78 4.93 27.44
C GLY A 157 9.78 6.44 27.17
N GLY A 158 9.62 6.84 25.91
CA GLY A 158 9.52 8.24 25.50
C GLY A 158 8.16 8.88 25.79
N ASP A 159 7.98 10.10 25.32
CA ASP A 159 6.74 10.89 25.43
C ASP A 159 5.50 10.16 24.89
N ASN A 160 4.43 10.14 25.68
CA ASN A 160 3.16 9.53 25.32
C ASN A 160 2.29 10.47 24.47
N ASP A 161 2.52 11.78 24.50
CA ASP A 161 1.89 12.74 23.61
C ASP A 161 2.59 12.72 22.26
N VAL A 162 1.93 12.13 21.26
CA VAL A 162 2.47 11.95 19.91
C VAL A 162 1.59 12.69 18.91
N ASN A 163 2.18 13.67 18.24
CA ASN A 163 1.51 14.43 17.19
C ASN A 163 1.93 13.93 15.81
N VAL A 164 1.06 14.14 14.82
CA VAL A 164 1.41 14.06 13.40
C VAL A 164 1.56 15.47 12.87
N VAL A 165 2.66 15.79 12.21
CA VAL A 165 2.89 17.11 11.62
C VAL A 165 3.33 17.01 10.17
N MET A 166 2.98 18.00 9.35
CA MET A 166 3.46 18.12 7.97
C MET A 166 4.44 19.28 7.88
N ASN A 167 5.64 19.02 7.38
CA ASN A 167 6.68 20.03 7.18
C ASN A 167 7.10 20.11 5.70
N SER A 168 7.45 21.30 5.22
CA SER A 168 7.95 21.47 3.85
C SER A 168 9.39 20.98 3.68
N SER A 169 10.15 20.91 4.78
CA SER A 169 11.49 20.33 4.81
C SER A 169 11.43 18.82 4.95
N GLY A 170 12.16 18.11 4.10
CA GLY A 170 12.37 16.66 4.18
C GLY A 170 13.65 16.25 4.92
N THR A 171 14.33 17.20 5.59
CA THR A 171 15.65 16.96 6.19
C THR A 171 15.65 16.98 7.71
N LEU A 172 14.48 17.11 8.35
CA LEU A 172 14.41 17.09 9.80
C LEU A 172 14.79 15.71 10.33
N ALA A 173 15.71 15.69 11.28
CA ALA A 173 16.08 14.50 12.04
C ALA A 173 15.45 14.57 13.44
N TYR A 174 15.73 13.57 14.28
CA TYR A 174 15.48 13.63 15.72
C TYR A 174 15.92 14.98 16.31
N ASP A 175 15.12 15.56 17.22
CA ASP A 175 15.35 16.88 17.86
C ASP A 175 15.25 18.07 16.88
N GLY A 176 14.80 17.84 15.65
CA GLY A 176 14.48 18.92 14.72
C GLY A 176 13.09 19.51 15.03
N ALA A 177 12.96 20.83 14.94
CA ALA A 177 11.66 21.49 15.11
C ALA A 177 10.66 21.08 14.02
N GLY A 178 9.64 20.29 14.39
CA GLY A 178 8.66 19.74 13.45
C GLY A 178 7.61 20.76 12.97
N GLY A 179 7.33 21.78 13.80
CA GLY A 179 6.28 22.77 13.57
C GLY A 179 4.87 22.23 13.82
N THR A 180 3.84 23.10 13.78
CA THR A 180 2.47 22.74 14.20
C THR A 180 1.38 23.12 13.18
N THR A 181 1.77 23.59 11.99
CA THR A 181 0.84 24.24 11.06
C THR A 181 -0.23 23.30 10.48
N TYR A 182 0.13 22.04 10.20
CA TYR A 182 -0.75 21.04 9.62
C TYR A 182 -0.48 19.71 10.28
N GLY A 183 -1.50 18.96 10.66
CA GLY A 183 -1.28 17.84 11.57
C GLY A 183 -2.50 17.27 12.27
N VAL A 184 -2.22 16.35 13.19
CA VAL A 184 -3.13 15.91 14.23
C VAL A 184 -2.39 16.11 15.55
N ASN A 185 -2.98 16.87 16.46
CA ASN A 185 -2.54 16.86 17.86
C ASN A 185 -3.12 15.58 18.50
N GLY A 186 -2.27 14.63 18.84
CA GLY A 186 -2.70 13.33 19.38
C GLY A 186 -3.04 13.39 20.86
N GLY A 187 -2.35 14.24 21.63
CA GLY A 187 -2.35 14.15 23.08
C GLY A 187 -1.79 12.82 23.57
N ASP A 188 -1.87 12.60 24.88
CA ASP A 188 -1.46 11.35 25.53
C ASP A 188 -2.14 10.13 24.88
N ALA A 189 -1.34 9.35 24.15
CA ALA A 189 -1.83 8.25 23.35
C ALA A 189 -2.23 7.03 24.20
N VAL A 190 -3.47 6.59 24.03
CA VAL A 190 -4.00 5.37 24.66
C VAL A 190 -4.35 4.34 23.58
N ALA A 191 -3.95 3.08 23.76
CA ALA A 191 -4.23 2.01 22.80
C ALA A 191 -5.76 1.91 22.51
N GLY A 192 -6.10 1.89 21.23
CA GLY A 192 -7.48 1.92 20.74
C GLY A 192 -8.04 3.33 20.49
N GLN A 193 -7.35 4.39 20.91
CA GLN A 193 -7.75 5.77 20.65
C GLN A 193 -7.55 6.14 19.17
N THR A 194 -8.46 6.96 18.66
CA THR A 194 -8.32 7.63 17.37
C THR A 194 -8.55 9.12 17.57
N VAL A 195 -7.61 9.92 17.08
CA VAL A 195 -7.73 11.38 17.03
C VAL A 195 -7.74 11.82 15.57
N GLN A 196 -8.59 12.79 15.26
CA GLN A 196 -8.83 13.21 13.87
C GLN A 196 -8.70 14.72 13.74
N ASN A 197 -8.17 15.17 12.61
CA ASN A 197 -8.27 16.55 12.16
C ASN A 197 -9.01 16.59 10.81
N LEU A 198 -10.07 17.40 10.73
CA LEU A 198 -11.00 17.49 9.59
C LEU A 198 -10.74 18.69 8.68
N VAL A 199 -9.75 19.54 9.00
CA VAL A 199 -9.44 20.74 8.19
C VAL A 199 -8.00 20.66 7.73
N GLN A 200 -7.80 20.02 6.58
CA GLN A 200 -6.52 19.98 5.90
C GLN A 200 -6.76 20.55 4.49
N GLY A 201 -5.92 21.48 4.06
CA GLY A 201 -6.02 22.15 2.76
C GLY A 201 -4.69 22.06 2.03
N LEU A 202 -4.06 20.88 2.11
CA LEU A 202 -2.68 20.70 1.68
C LEU A 202 -2.63 20.50 0.16
N THR A 203 -1.97 21.42 -0.53
CA THR A 203 -1.92 21.48 -2.00
C THR A 203 -0.50 21.46 -2.56
N THR A 204 0.50 21.31 -1.69
CA THR A 204 1.92 21.32 -2.05
C THR A 204 2.67 20.20 -1.35
N THR A 205 3.84 19.83 -1.89
CA THR A 205 4.67 18.77 -1.34
C THR A 205 5.09 19.08 0.10
N HIS A 206 4.88 18.11 0.98
CA HIS A 206 5.26 18.15 2.38
C HIS A 206 5.76 16.78 2.81
N TYR A 207 6.26 16.68 4.03
CA TYR A 207 6.76 15.46 4.64
C TYR A 207 6.02 15.24 5.96
N VAL A 208 5.53 14.02 6.16
CA VAL A 208 4.85 13.60 7.40
C VAL A 208 5.91 13.28 8.45
N TYR A 209 5.80 13.88 9.63
CA TYR A 209 6.64 13.59 10.79
C TYR A 209 5.79 13.24 12.01
N LEU A 210 6.41 12.54 12.97
CA LEU A 210 5.91 12.46 14.34
C LEU A 210 6.68 13.44 15.20
N THR A 211 6.01 14.06 16.16
CA THR A 211 6.67 14.94 17.14
C THR A 211 6.16 14.63 18.55
N ALA A 212 7.01 14.86 19.56
CA ALA A 212 6.58 14.86 20.96
C ALA A 212 5.66 16.07 21.18
N GLY A 213 4.45 15.87 21.68
CA GLY A 213 3.46 16.94 21.77
C GLY A 213 3.76 17.94 22.88
N THR A 214 3.76 17.49 24.14
CA THR A 214 4.21 18.30 25.28
C THR A 214 5.73 18.38 25.34
N GLY A 215 6.44 17.32 24.96
CA GLY A 215 7.89 17.26 25.07
C GLY A 215 8.32 17.15 26.53
N ASP A 216 7.65 16.31 27.32
CA ASP A 216 7.94 16.16 28.74
C ASP A 216 8.94 15.03 29.03
N THR A 217 9.07 14.07 28.09
CA THR A 217 9.87 12.85 28.32
C THR A 217 10.91 12.64 27.23
N ALA A 218 12.17 12.91 27.57
CA ALA A 218 13.32 12.56 26.74
C ALA A 218 13.76 11.11 26.99
N ALA A 219 13.37 10.19 26.12
CA ALA A 219 13.80 8.80 26.22
C ALA A 219 13.59 8.03 24.91
N ALA A 220 14.24 6.86 24.83
CA ALA A 220 13.98 5.89 23.77
C ALA A 220 12.68 5.14 24.05
N TYR A 221 11.89 4.92 23.00
CA TYR A 221 10.68 4.13 23.05
C TYR A 221 11.01 2.64 23.09
N THR A 222 10.37 1.92 24.02
CA THR A 222 10.45 0.46 24.13
C THR A 222 9.23 -0.24 23.56
N ALA A 223 8.13 0.50 23.35
CA ALA A 223 6.89 0.08 22.73
C ALA A 223 6.16 1.30 22.12
N GLY A 224 5.16 1.04 21.28
CA GLY A 224 4.31 2.08 20.70
C GLY A 224 4.10 1.86 19.21
N MET A 225 2.86 1.75 18.78
CA MET A 225 2.50 1.54 17.37
C MET A 225 1.33 2.43 16.98
N PHE A 226 1.41 3.00 15.78
CA PHE A 226 0.36 3.86 15.25
C PHE A 226 -0.03 3.49 13.82
N LEU A 227 -1.30 3.76 13.49
CA LEU A 227 -1.72 3.98 12.11
C LEU A 227 -2.00 5.46 11.91
N ILE A 228 -1.43 6.01 10.86
CA ILE A 228 -1.73 7.35 10.36
C ILE A 228 -2.50 7.18 9.06
N LYS A 229 -3.65 7.84 8.93
CA LYS A 229 -4.43 7.83 7.69
C LYS A 229 -4.58 9.23 7.16
N LEU A 230 -4.22 9.41 5.89
CA LEU A 230 -4.43 10.62 5.13
C LEU A 230 -5.56 10.36 4.13
N TYR A 231 -6.61 11.18 4.20
CA TYR A 231 -7.75 11.12 3.31
C TYR A 231 -7.67 12.29 2.34
N GLY A 232 -7.42 11.98 1.08
CA GLY A 232 -7.38 12.94 0.00
C GLY A 232 -8.43 12.66 -1.06
N HIS A 233 -8.74 13.69 -1.84
CA HIS A 233 -9.56 13.55 -3.03
C HIS A 233 -8.73 13.88 -4.28
N ALA A 234 -9.05 13.21 -5.38
CA ALA A 234 -8.55 13.63 -6.68
C ALA A 234 -9.10 15.03 -7.04
N VAL A 235 -8.31 15.84 -7.73
CA VAL A 235 -8.81 17.09 -8.31
C VAL A 235 -9.68 16.72 -9.51
N LEU A 236 -10.90 17.25 -9.58
CA LEU A 236 -11.75 17.09 -10.76
C LEU A 236 -11.08 17.84 -11.92
N ALA A 237 -10.86 17.14 -13.03
CA ALA A 237 -10.40 17.73 -14.29
C ALA A 237 -11.56 18.43 -15.01
#